data_AF-A0A3C1QUI1-F1
#
_entry.id   AF-A0A3C1QUI1-F1
#
_cell.length_a   1.000
_cell.length_b   1.000
_cell.length_c   1.000
_cell.angle_alpha   90.00
_cell.angle_beta   90.00
_cell.angle_gamma   90.00
#
_symmetry.space_group_name_H-M   'P 1'
#
loop_
_entity.id
_entity.type
_entity.pdbx_description
1 polymer ?
#
loop_
_entity_poly.entity_id
_entity_poly.type
_entity_poly.pdbx_seq_one_letter_code
_entity_poly.pdbx_strand_id
1 'polypeptide(L)'
;MNSDPRLASAPVEEIPKDMQELVREIEAMPMQYRARLEPLMQRVVDSTKRRRRILSLVQEALSQLRLDMKYLVFDLEATRRERDAYKQSLDGGNAD
;
A
#
# COMPACT_ATOMS: atom_id res chain seq x y z
N MET A 1 4.32 11.92 13.49
CA MET A 1 4.12 10.72 12.64
C MET A 1 3.01 9.91 13.29
N ASN A 2 1.76 10.13 12.88
CA ASN A 2 0.63 9.37 13.42
C ASN A 2 0.53 8.05 12.67
N SER A 3 1.04 6.98 13.28
CA SER A 3 0.80 5.62 12.83
C SER A 3 -0.61 5.23 13.24
N ASP A 4 -1.56 5.28 12.30
CA ASP A 4 -2.93 4.80 12.51
C ASP A 4 -2.89 3.27 12.78
N PRO A 5 -3.28 2.79 13.97
CA PRO A 5 -3.13 1.39 14.37
C PRO A 5 -4.02 0.42 13.58
N ARG A 6 -4.91 0.94 12.71
CA ARG A 6 -5.78 0.15 11.82
C ARG A 6 -5.08 -0.39 10.57
N LEU A 7 -3.83 0.01 10.35
CA LEU A 7 -2.97 -0.48 9.26
C LEU A 7 -1.84 -1.37 9.81
N ALA A 8 -2.07 -2.15 10.86
CA ALA A 8 -1.20 -3.26 11.19
C ALA A 8 -1.28 -4.27 10.03
N SER A 9 -0.53 -4.02 8.95
CA SER A 9 -0.38 -4.95 7.85
C SER A 9 0.21 -6.22 8.45
N ALA A 10 -0.51 -7.33 8.33
CA ALA A 10 0.05 -8.64 8.62
C ALA A 10 1.43 -8.75 7.95
N PRO A 11 2.42 -9.42 8.57
CA PRO A 11 3.76 -9.48 8.03
C PRO A 11 3.71 -9.86 6.55
N VAL A 12 4.29 -9.02 5.69
CA VAL A 12 4.23 -9.15 4.22
C VAL A 12 4.76 -10.51 3.74
N GLU A 13 5.54 -11.18 4.59
CA GLU A 13 6.13 -12.50 4.35
C GLU A 13 5.21 -13.69 4.67
N GLU A 14 4.06 -13.47 5.31
CA GLU A 14 3.13 -14.56 5.61
C GLU A 14 2.39 -15.03 4.36
N ILE A 15 2.58 -16.30 4.02
CA ILE A 15 1.76 -16.98 3.00
C ILE A 15 0.38 -17.32 3.59
N PRO A 16 -0.68 -17.40 2.76
CA PRO A 16 -2.02 -17.80 3.19
C PRO A 16 -2.04 -19.10 3.99
N LYS A 17 -2.98 -19.22 4.95
CA LYS A 17 -3.08 -20.38 5.86
C LYS A 17 -3.13 -21.71 5.11
N ASP A 18 -3.97 -21.81 4.09
CA ASP A 18 -4.10 -23.02 3.26
C ASP A 18 -2.77 -23.41 2.59
N MET A 19 -1.94 -22.42 2.25
CA MET A 19 -0.59 -22.66 1.71
C MET A 19 0.37 -23.15 2.79
N GLN A 20 0.26 -22.67 4.03
CA GLN A 20 1.04 -23.18 5.16
C GLN A 20 0.66 -24.63 5.48
N GLU A 21 -0.64 -24.93 5.47
CA GLU A 21 -1.17 -26.29 5.64
C GLU A 21 -0.65 -27.22 4.53
N LEU A 22 -0.70 -26.77 3.27
CA LEU A 22 -0.19 -27.56 2.15
C LEU A 22 1.32 -27.84 2.26
N VAL A 23 2.13 -26.87 2.72
CA VAL A 23 3.56 -27.10 2.98
C VAL A 23 3.75 -28.18 4.04
N ARG A 24 3.01 -28.12 5.16
CA ARG A 24 3.09 -29.13 6.23
C ARG A 24 2.71 -30.53 5.73
N GLU A 25 1.65 -30.63 4.93
CA GLU A 25 1.23 -31.90 4.34
C GLU A 25 2.31 -32.48 3.42
N ILE A 26 2.96 -31.65 2.59
CA ILE A 26 4.06 -32.08 1.71
C ILE A 26 5.29 -32.51 2.53
N GLU A 27 5.59 -31.81 3.62
CA GLU A 27 6.71 -32.17 4.51
C GLU A 27 6.51 -33.52 5.22
N ALA A 28 5.26 -33.87 5.54
CA ALA A 28 4.87 -35.13 6.16
C ALA A 28 4.88 -36.32 5.20
N MET A 29 5.00 -36.10 3.89
CA MET A 29 4.99 -37.17 2.90
C MET A 29 6.29 -38.01 2.92
N PRO A 30 6.21 -39.31 2.54
CA PRO A 30 7.39 -40.13 2.30
C PRO A 30 8.35 -39.49 1.27
N MET A 31 9.66 -39.68 1.48
CA MET A 31 10.74 -39.03 0.72
C MET A 31 10.56 -39.12 -0.81
N GLN A 32 10.10 -40.26 -1.32
CA GLN A 32 9.88 -40.50 -2.74
C GLN A 32 8.89 -39.52 -3.40
N TYR A 33 7.87 -39.07 -2.66
CA TYR A 33 6.88 -38.11 -3.13
C TYR A 33 7.33 -36.67 -2.81
N ARG A 34 7.84 -36.46 -1.59
CA ARG A 34 8.33 -35.17 -1.13
C ARG A 34 9.41 -34.59 -2.04
N ALA A 35 10.40 -35.41 -2.44
CA ALA A 35 11.51 -34.96 -3.29
C ALA A 35 11.06 -34.36 -4.63
N ARG A 36 9.88 -34.76 -5.14
CA ARG A 36 9.32 -34.21 -6.38
C ARG A 36 8.48 -32.96 -6.15
N LEU A 37 7.73 -32.89 -5.04
CA LEU A 37 6.76 -31.83 -4.77
C LEU A 37 7.34 -30.64 -4.03
N GLU A 38 8.26 -30.87 -3.09
CA GLU A 38 8.92 -29.84 -2.30
C GLU A 38 9.54 -28.70 -3.14
N PRO A 39 10.33 -28.97 -4.21
CA PRO A 39 10.85 -27.88 -5.05
C PRO A 39 9.78 -27.15 -5.85
N LEU A 40 8.63 -27.78 -6.16
CA LEU A 40 7.51 -27.11 -6.81
C LEU A 40 6.81 -26.18 -5.81
N MET A 41 6.55 -26.69 -4.61
CA MET A 41 5.89 -25.96 -3.54
C MET A 41 6.72 -24.75 -3.12
N GLN A 42 8.04 -24.89 -2.99
CA GLN A 42 8.92 -23.78 -2.66
C GLN A 42 8.82 -22.64 -3.67
N ARG A 43 8.80 -22.95 -4.99
CA ARG A 43 8.62 -21.91 -6.02
C ARG A 43 7.26 -21.22 -5.92
N VAL A 44 6.20 -21.95 -5.57
CA VAL A 44 4.87 -21.38 -5.34
C VAL A 44 4.90 -20.44 -4.13
N VAL A 45 5.47 -20.86 -3.00
CA VAL A 45 5.66 -20.04 -1.80
C VAL A 45 6.41 -18.76 -2.13
N ASP A 46 7.55 -18.87 -2.81
CA ASP A 46 8.39 -17.72 -3.18
C ASP A 46 7.65 -16.75 -4.10
N SER A 47 6.94 -17.28 -5.10
CA SER A 47 6.15 -16.46 -6.02
C SER A 47 5.00 -15.73 -5.32
N THR A 48 4.35 -16.39 -4.35
CA THR A 48 3.27 -15.81 -3.54
C THR A 48 3.80 -14.71 -2.65
N LYS A 49 4.91 -14.94 -1.93
CA LYS A 49 5.56 -13.93 -1.10
C LYS A 49 5.96 -12.70 -1.94
N ARG A 50 6.55 -12.92 -3.11
CA ARG A 50 6.92 -11.83 -4.03
C ARG A 50 5.71 -11.02 -4.48
N ARG A 51 4.61 -11.67 -4.90
CA ARG A 51 3.38 -10.98 -5.31
C ARG A 51 2.80 -10.14 -4.17
N ARG A 52 2.76 -10.67 -2.94
CA ARG A 52 2.29 -9.94 -1.77
C ARG A 52 3.15 -8.71 -1.51
N ARG A 53 4.49 -8.84 -1.56
CA ARG A 53 5.41 -7.69 -1.41
C ARG A 53 5.17 -6.60 -2.46
N ILE A 54 4.97 -6.98 -3.72
CA ILE A 54 4.65 -6.02 -4.78
C ILE A 54 3.32 -5.32 -4.49
N LEU A 55 2.28 -6.07 -4.11
CA LEU A 55 0.97 -5.49 -3.78
C LEU A 55 1.06 -4.53 -2.58
N SER A 56 1.80 -4.87 -1.54
CA SER A 56 2.03 -3.99 -0.39
C SER A 56 2.71 -2.69 -0.80
N LEU A 57 3.78 -2.75 -1.59
CA LEU A 57 4.47 -1.56 -2.10
C LEU A 57 3.55 -0.68 -2.96
N VAL A 58 2.72 -1.30 -3.80
CA VAL A 58 1.72 -0.57 -4.61
C VAL A 58 0.68 0.10 -3.71
N GLN A 59 0.18 -0.60 -2.68
CA GLN A 59 -0.78 -0.05 -1.72
C GLN A 59 -0.19 1.13 -0.93
N GLU A 60 1.07 1.03 -0.51
CA GLU A 60 1.80 2.12 0.14
C GLU A 60 1.94 3.33 -0.79
N ALA A 61 2.39 3.12 -2.03
CA ALA A 61 2.53 4.19 -3.02
C ALA A 61 1.20 4.88 -3.35
N LEU A 62 0.11 4.11 -3.50
CA LEU A 62 -1.24 4.67 -3.71
C LEU A 62 -1.74 5.44 -2.48
N SER A 63 -1.43 4.95 -1.28
CA SER A 63 -1.79 5.64 -0.04
C SER A 63 -1.06 6.97 0.09
N GLN A 64 0.23 7.00 -0.27
CA GLN A 64 1.03 8.22 -0.32
C GLN A 64 0.48 9.19 -1.37
N LEU A 65 0.24 8.73 -2.60
CA LEU A 65 -0.33 9.56 -3.66
C LEU A 65 -1.67 10.18 -3.25
N ARG A 66 -2.54 9.40 -2.60
CA ARG A 66 -3.81 9.90 -2.08
C ARG A 66 -3.64 11.00 -1.04
N LEU A 67 -2.59 10.92 -0.21
CA LEU A 67 -2.26 11.97 0.75
C LEU A 67 -1.72 13.21 0.03
N ASP A 68 -0.83 13.04 -0.94
CA ASP A 68 -0.25 14.12 -1.74
C ASP A 68 -1.35 14.88 -2.50
N MET A 69 -2.34 14.18 -3.06
CA MET A 69 -3.51 14.79 -3.68
C MET A 69 -4.31 15.66 -2.70
N LYS A 70 -4.46 15.23 -1.44
CA LYS A 70 -5.16 16.05 -0.43
C LYS A 70 -4.41 17.33 -0.14
N TYR A 71 -3.07 17.28 -0.05
CA TYR A 71 -2.26 18.48 0.14
C TYR A 71 -2.34 19.43 -1.06
N LEU A 72 -2.27 18.90 -2.29
CA LEU A 72 -2.43 19.72 -3.49
C LEU A 72 -3.77 20.45 -3.54
N VAL A 73 -4.86 19.77 -3.18
CA VAL A 73 -6.19 20.40 -3.13
C VAL A 73 -6.25 21.47 -2.05
N PHE A 74 -5.67 21.21 -0.87
CA PHE A 74 -5.61 22.20 0.21
C PHE A 74 -4.81 23.45 -0.18
N ASP A 75 -3.63 23.30 -0.76
CA ASP A 75 -2.79 24.41 -1.22
C ASP A 75 -3.49 25.21 -2.32
N LEU A 76 -4.21 24.53 -3.22
CA LEU A 76 -5.01 25.17 -4.26
C LEU A 76 -6.18 25.98 -3.70
N GLU A 77 -6.83 25.53 -2.63
CA GLU A 77 -7.85 26.32 -1.93
C GLU A 77 -7.26 27.53 -1.22
N ALA A 78 -6.10 27.38 -0.57
CA ALA A 78 -5.41 28.49 0.09
C ALA A 78 -5.04 29.59 -0.92
N THR A 79 -4.39 29.22 -2.02
CA THR A 79 -4.01 30.17 -3.09
C THR A 79 -5.22 30.82 -3.77
N ARG A 80 -6.35 30.11 -3.91
CA ARG A 80 -7.61 30.70 -4.37
C ARG A 80 -8.13 31.77 -3.40
N ARG A 81 -8.19 31.47 -2.10
CA ARG A 81 -8.64 32.43 -1.08
C ARG A 81 -7.75 33.67 -1.03
N GLU A 82 -6.43 33.50 -1.08
CA GLU A 82 -5.48 34.61 -1.12
C GLU A 82 -5.70 35.49 -2.35
N ARG A 83 -5.80 34.90 -3.54
CA ARG A 83 -6.09 35.63 -4.77
C ARG A 83 -7.41 36.40 -4.69
N ASP A 84 -8.46 35.77 -4.16
CA ASP A 84 -9.78 36.39 -4.08
C ASP A 84 -9.78 37.56 -3.07
N ALA A 85 -9.05 37.45 -1.96
CA ALA A 85 -8.82 38.55 -1.03
C ALA A 85 -8.04 39.71 -1.68
N TYR A 86 -6.99 39.42 -2.46
CA TYR A 86 -6.26 40.45 -3.20
C TYR A 86 -7.16 41.19 -4.21
N LYS A 87 -7.99 40.47 -4.97
CA LYS A 87 -8.94 41.10 -5.91
C LYS A 87 -9.93 42.03 -5.22
N GLN A 88 -10.51 41.61 -4.10
CA GLN A 88 -11.43 42.45 -3.32
C GLN A 88 -10.75 43.73 -2.81
N SER A 89 -9.49 43.64 -2.37
CA SER A 89 -8.74 44.82 -1.92
C SER A 89 -8.42 45.81 -3.04
N LEU A 90 -8.14 45.31 -4.26
CA LEU A 90 -7.87 46.15 -5.43
C LEU A 90 -9.14 46.84 -5.95
N ASP A 91 -10.26 46.13 -6.00
CA ASP A 91 -11.55 46.70 -6.42
C ASP A 91 -12.07 47.74 -5.41
N GLY A 92 -11.82 47.53 -4.12
CA GLY A 92 -12.16 48.49 -3.06
C GLY A 92 -11.28 49.75 -3.04
N GLY A 93 -10.01 49.66 -3.47
CA GLY A 93 -9.09 50.79 -3.55
C GLY A 93 -9.24 51.68 -4.81
N ASN A 94 -10.03 51.24 -5.80
CA ASN A 94 -10.34 51.99 -7.02
C ASN A 94 -11.67 52.78 -6.92
N ALA A 95 -12.38 52.68 -5.78
CA ALA A 95 -13.68 53.31 -5.54
C ALA A 95 -13.62 54.56 -4.63
N ASP A 96 -12.42 54.97 -4.19
CA ASP A 96 -12.10 56.25 -3.53
C ASP A 96 -11.22 57.11 -4.46
#